data_AF-A0A8W8HY22-F1
#
_entry.id   AF-A0A8W8HY22-F1
#
_cell.length_a   1.000
_cell.length_b   1.000
_cell.length_c   1.000
_cell.angle_alpha   90.00
_cell.angle_beta   90.00
_cell.angle_gamma   90.00
#
_symmetry.space_group_name_H-M   'P 1'
#
loop_
_entity.id
_entity.type
_entity.pdbx_description
1 polymer ?
#
loop_
_entity_poly.entity_id
_entity_poly.type
_entity_poly.pdbx_seq_one_letter_code
_entity_poly.pdbx_strand_id
1 'polypeptide(L)'
;MNMLSKGSEKVIHHVNDLFPDMELLSLSGNFCTDKKPAAVNWIEGRGKSVVCDAVIPSKVVKNVLKTSVSALVDLNVNKNLIGSAMAGSIGGFNAHAANVVSAIFIATGQDPAQCVASSNCITLMEATGPTHEDLYISCTMPCIEVGTVGGGTILPAQQACLKMLGIQGPNPENPGHNAKQLARVVCGTVLAGELSLMGALAAGHLVRSHLKYNRSNIYLASNRSSMECPTSQSPLPTHSQSSTLNPQSSIHNVKVKDS
;
A
#
# COMPACT_ATOMS: atom_id res chain seq x y z
N MET A 1 6.84 -6.99 -17.83
CA MET A 1 7.57 -8.27 -17.98
C MET A 1 7.82 -8.64 -19.44
N ASN A 2 6.82 -9.09 -20.21
CA ASN A 2 7.03 -9.63 -21.57
C ASN A 2 7.86 -8.75 -22.52
N MET A 3 7.61 -7.44 -22.52
CA MET A 3 8.37 -6.48 -23.36
C MET A 3 9.87 -6.52 -23.05
N LEU A 4 10.24 -6.54 -21.77
CA LEU A 4 11.64 -6.58 -21.34
C LEU A 4 12.27 -7.93 -21.67
N SER A 5 11.57 -9.04 -21.42
CA SER A 5 12.07 -10.39 -21.75
C SER A 5 12.40 -10.53 -23.24
N LYS A 6 11.52 -10.03 -24.13
CA LYS A 6 11.76 -10.03 -25.57
C LYS A 6 12.97 -9.17 -25.96
N GLY A 7 13.13 -8.01 -25.31
CA GLY A 7 14.31 -7.16 -25.51
C GLY A 7 15.60 -7.87 -25.07
N SER A 8 15.60 -8.46 -23.87
CA SER A 8 16.74 -9.19 -23.32
C SER A 8 17.13 -10.38 -24.19
N GLU A 9 16.16 -11.16 -24.69
CA GLU A 9 16.43 -12.28 -25.60
C GLU A 9 17.14 -11.80 -26.87
N LYS A 10 16.68 -10.70 -27.47
CA LYS A 10 17.31 -10.14 -28.67
C LYS A 10 18.73 -9.63 -28.41
N VAL A 11 18.96 -9.00 -27.25
CA VAL A 11 20.30 -8.55 -26.83
C VAL A 11 21.22 -9.75 -26.62
N ILE A 12 20.75 -10.80 -25.96
CA ILE A 12 21.55 -12.00 -25.70
C ILE A 12 21.96 -12.69 -26.99
N HIS A 13 21.06 -12.80 -27.99
CA HIS A 13 21.43 -13.33 -29.30
C HIS A 13 22.57 -12.53 -29.94
N HIS A 14 22.53 -11.19 -29.84
CA HIS A 14 23.61 -10.36 -30.36
C HIS A 14 24.92 -10.54 -29.59
N VAL A 15 24.87 -10.69 -28.26
CA VAL A 15 26.06 -10.98 -27.44
C VAL A 15 26.64 -12.35 -27.81
N ASN A 16 25.80 -13.33 -28.12
CA ASN A 16 26.23 -14.66 -28.55
C ASN A 16 26.97 -14.63 -29.89
N ASP A 17 26.60 -13.74 -30.81
CA ASP A 17 27.34 -13.54 -32.06
C ASP A 17 28.77 -13.00 -31.81
N LEU A 18 28.96 -12.21 -30.75
CA LEU A 18 30.26 -11.63 -30.35
C LEU A 18 31.10 -12.59 -29.50
N PHE A 19 30.45 -13.45 -28.73
CA PHE A 19 31.07 -14.43 -27.85
C PHE A 19 30.46 -15.82 -28.12
N PRO A 20 30.89 -16.52 -29.18
CA PRO A 20 30.28 -17.78 -29.62
C PRO A 20 30.39 -18.92 -28.60
N ASP A 21 31.37 -18.84 -27.70
CA ASP A 21 31.59 -19.80 -26.62
C ASP A 21 30.70 -19.55 -25.38
N MET A 22 29.92 -18.46 -25.38
CA MET A 22 28.97 -18.17 -24.30
C MET A 22 27.77 -19.12 -24.37
N GLU A 23 27.39 -19.70 -23.23
CA GLU A 23 26.17 -20.50 -23.12
C GLU A 23 25.09 -19.74 -22.34
N LEU A 24 23.91 -19.55 -22.95
CA LEU A 24 22.74 -19.03 -22.25
C LEU A 24 22.05 -20.15 -21.45
N LEU A 25 22.32 -20.22 -20.15
CA LEU A 25 21.65 -21.18 -19.28
C LEU A 25 20.16 -20.86 -19.06
N SER A 26 19.84 -19.58 -18.82
CA SER A 26 18.47 -19.10 -18.61
C SER A 26 18.39 -17.60 -18.86
N LEU A 27 17.29 -17.16 -19.49
CA LEU A 27 16.98 -15.73 -19.67
C LEU A 27 16.79 -15.00 -18.33
N SER A 28 16.36 -15.72 -17.28
CA SER A 28 16.14 -15.16 -15.95
C SER A 28 16.91 -15.96 -14.91
N GLY A 29 18.13 -15.51 -14.61
CA GLY A 29 18.98 -16.06 -13.54
C GLY A 29 18.61 -15.58 -12.13
N ASN A 30 17.35 -15.21 -11.89
CA ASN A 30 16.86 -14.62 -10.64
C ASN A 30 17.52 -13.31 -10.19
N PHE A 31 18.37 -12.67 -11.00
CA PHE A 31 18.95 -11.35 -10.70
C PHE A 31 18.03 -10.17 -11.08
N CYS A 32 16.79 -10.45 -11.50
CA CYS A 32 15.82 -9.43 -11.88
C CYS A 32 15.37 -8.53 -10.71
N THR A 33 14.87 -8.95 -9.55
CA THR A 33 14.34 -10.27 -9.13
C THR A 33 12.80 -10.25 -9.17
N ASP A 34 12.16 -11.10 -9.98
CA ASP A 34 10.69 -11.13 -10.12
C ASP A 34 10.01 -12.03 -9.08
N LYS A 35 9.07 -11.50 -8.29
CA LYS A 35 8.20 -12.25 -7.35
C LYS A 35 8.92 -13.00 -6.23
N LYS A 36 10.17 -12.62 -5.91
CA LYS A 36 10.92 -13.11 -4.74
C LYS A 36 11.48 -11.92 -3.96
N PRO A 37 11.60 -12.01 -2.63
CA PRO A 37 12.26 -10.97 -1.86
C PRO A 37 13.75 -10.91 -2.25
N ALA A 38 14.24 -9.73 -2.58
CA ALA A 38 15.64 -9.53 -2.95
C ALA A 38 16.11 -8.11 -2.63
N ALA A 39 17.29 -8.00 -2.03
CA ALA A 39 17.90 -6.73 -1.68
C ALA A 39 18.17 -5.84 -2.91
N VAL A 40 18.47 -6.44 -4.07
CA VAL A 40 18.70 -5.68 -5.32
C VAL A 40 17.48 -4.82 -5.69
N ASN A 41 16.25 -5.35 -5.55
CA ASN A 41 15.03 -4.58 -5.82
C ASN A 41 14.85 -3.42 -4.83
N TRP A 42 15.30 -3.59 -3.58
CA TRP A 42 15.23 -2.56 -2.54
C TRP A 42 16.23 -1.43 -2.78
N ILE A 43 17.46 -1.78 -3.19
CA ILE A 43 18.59 -0.86 -3.33
C ILE A 43 18.55 -0.16 -4.69
N GLU A 44 18.45 -0.92 -5.78
CA GLU A 44 18.52 -0.41 -7.15
C GLU A 44 17.15 0.02 -7.71
N GLY A 45 16.06 -0.43 -7.06
CA GLY A 45 14.70 -0.25 -7.53
C GLY A 45 14.30 -1.25 -8.61
N ARG A 46 13.00 -1.32 -8.89
CA ARG A 46 12.43 -2.14 -9.99
C ARG A 46 11.03 -1.66 -10.35
N GLY A 47 10.80 -1.25 -11.59
CA GLY A 47 9.50 -0.72 -12.02
C GLY A 47 9.36 0.78 -11.74
N LYS A 48 8.72 1.16 -10.62
CA LYS A 48 8.55 2.56 -10.21
C LYS A 48 9.03 2.74 -8.77
N SER A 49 10.00 3.63 -8.59
CA SER A 49 10.40 4.12 -7.27
C SER A 49 9.59 5.36 -6.93
N VAL A 50 8.81 5.29 -5.85
CA VAL A 50 7.86 6.33 -5.46
C VAL A 50 8.10 6.78 -4.02
N VAL A 51 8.03 8.08 -3.79
CA VAL A 51 7.92 8.65 -2.44
C VAL A 51 6.66 9.49 -2.37
N CYS A 52 5.90 9.31 -1.29
CA CYS A 52 4.73 10.11 -0.93
C CYS A 52 4.92 10.66 0.47
N ASP A 53 4.56 11.93 0.69
CA ASP A 53 4.58 12.54 2.00
C ASP A 53 3.37 13.44 2.30
N ALA A 54 3.14 13.68 3.58
CA ALA A 54 2.10 14.57 4.08
C ALA A 54 2.47 15.16 5.44
N VAL A 55 1.88 16.32 5.75
CA VAL A 55 1.86 16.90 7.09
C VAL A 55 0.44 16.81 7.63
N ILE A 56 0.26 16.17 8.78
CA ILE A 56 -1.02 15.96 9.43
C ILE A 56 -1.12 16.89 10.64
N PRO A 57 -2.05 17.85 10.64
CA PRO A 57 -2.19 18.79 11.75
C PRO A 57 -2.47 18.07 13.08
N SER A 58 -1.92 18.57 14.18
CA SER A 58 -2.06 18.02 15.54
C SER A 58 -3.53 17.73 15.91
N LYS A 59 -4.43 18.66 15.54
CA LYS A 59 -5.88 18.53 15.75
C LYS A 59 -6.47 17.32 15.03
N VAL A 60 -5.97 16.97 13.83
CA VAL A 60 -6.43 15.82 13.05
C VAL A 60 -5.91 14.53 13.67
N VAL A 61 -4.66 14.50 14.11
CA VAL A 61 -4.07 13.35 14.83
C VAL A 61 -4.90 13.06 16.09
N LYS A 62 -5.19 14.09 16.89
CA LYS A 62 -6.00 13.93 18.12
C LYS A 62 -7.44 13.54 17.84
N ASN A 63 -8.11 14.23 16.92
CA ASN A 63 -9.55 14.08 16.74
C ASN A 63 -9.95 12.94 15.79
N VAL A 64 -9.09 12.55 14.84
CA VAL A 64 -9.40 11.49 13.87
C VAL A 64 -8.68 10.20 14.26
N LEU A 65 -7.35 10.26 14.45
CA LEU A 65 -6.54 9.08 14.77
C LEU A 65 -6.62 8.68 16.24
N LYS A 66 -7.17 9.55 17.10
CA LYS A 66 -7.38 9.31 18.54
C LYS A 66 -6.07 9.00 19.28
N THR A 67 -4.99 9.64 18.87
CA THR A 67 -3.64 9.47 19.46
C THR A 67 -2.90 10.81 19.52
N SER A 68 -1.61 10.80 19.86
CA SER A 68 -0.72 11.96 19.85
C SER A 68 0.42 11.77 18.84
N VAL A 69 1.04 12.88 18.41
CA VAL A 69 2.18 12.83 17.47
C VAL A 69 3.38 12.11 18.08
N SER A 70 3.71 12.38 19.35
CA SER A 70 4.80 11.69 20.05
C SER A 70 4.58 10.17 20.08
N ALA A 71 3.38 9.71 20.43
CA ALA A 71 3.07 8.28 20.44
C ALA A 71 3.19 7.63 19.05
N LEU A 72 2.85 8.34 17.98
CA LEU A 72 3.02 7.86 16.60
C LEU A 72 4.49 7.76 16.20
N VAL A 73 5.29 8.79 16.49
CA VAL A 73 6.73 8.82 16.20
C VAL A 73 7.43 7.70 16.99
N ASP A 74 7.18 7.61 18.29
CA ASP A 74 7.75 6.57 19.17
C ASP A 74 7.39 5.16 18.67
N LEU A 75 6.11 4.93 18.33
CA LEU A 75 5.68 3.65 17.79
C LEU A 75 6.36 3.35 16.45
N ASN A 76 6.48 4.32 15.54
CA ASN A 76 7.12 4.12 14.24
C ASN A 76 8.59 3.72 14.39
N VAL A 77 9.33 4.42 15.25
CA VAL A 77 10.73 4.10 15.54
C VAL A 77 10.86 2.69 16.12
N ASN A 78 10.08 2.38 17.16
CA ASN A 78 10.21 1.09 17.84
C ASN A 78 9.69 -0.09 17.01
N LYS A 79 8.62 0.10 16.23
CA LYS A 79 7.98 -0.97 15.44
C LYS A 79 8.58 -1.08 14.05
N ASN A 80 8.42 -0.04 13.23
CA ASN A 80 8.71 -0.11 11.80
C ASN A 80 10.21 -0.06 11.53
N LEU A 81 11.00 0.59 12.38
CA LEU A 81 12.45 0.63 12.26
C LEU A 81 13.14 -0.45 13.11
N ILE A 82 13.15 -0.27 14.43
CA ILE A 82 13.87 -1.17 15.35
C ILE A 82 13.30 -2.58 15.29
N GLY A 83 11.98 -2.75 15.40
CA GLY A 83 11.34 -4.06 15.33
C GLY A 83 11.65 -4.80 14.03
N SER A 84 11.55 -4.12 12.88
CA SER A 84 11.90 -4.69 11.57
C SER A 84 13.39 -5.03 11.45
N ALA A 85 14.27 -4.20 12.00
CA ALA A 85 15.71 -4.48 12.06
C ALA A 85 16.00 -5.73 12.90
N MET A 86 15.38 -5.85 14.08
CA MET A 86 15.51 -7.03 14.93
C MET A 86 14.96 -8.31 14.27
N ALA A 87 13.97 -8.17 13.38
CA ALA A 87 13.42 -9.28 12.62
C ALA A 87 14.25 -9.67 11.37
N GLY A 88 15.33 -8.94 11.05
CA GLY A 88 16.13 -9.19 9.84
C GLY A 88 15.40 -8.84 8.54
N SER A 89 14.45 -7.89 8.59
CA SER A 89 13.66 -7.48 7.43
C SER A 89 14.51 -6.70 6.41
N ILE A 90 14.33 -7.00 5.12
CA ILE A 90 14.88 -6.22 4.01
C ILE A 90 13.71 -5.65 3.21
N GLY A 91 13.57 -4.32 3.22
CA GLY A 91 12.49 -3.60 2.52
C GLY A 91 11.14 -3.58 3.25
N GLY A 92 10.97 -4.32 4.33
CA GLY A 92 9.74 -4.35 5.13
C GLY A 92 9.79 -3.45 6.36
N PHE A 93 10.06 -2.16 6.20
CA PHE A 93 10.14 -1.15 7.28
C PHE A 93 8.84 -0.35 7.39
N ASN A 94 7.71 -1.05 7.45
CA ASN A 94 6.35 -0.50 7.40
C ASN A 94 5.39 -1.36 8.25
N ALA A 95 4.15 -0.90 8.39
CA ALA A 95 3.13 -1.62 9.14
C ALA A 95 2.38 -2.66 8.31
N HIS A 96 1.83 -2.27 7.17
CA HIS A 96 1.00 -3.15 6.33
C HIS A 96 0.90 -2.72 4.86
N ALA A 97 1.99 -2.21 4.27
CA ALA A 97 1.99 -1.81 2.86
C ALA A 97 1.47 -2.93 1.92
N ALA A 98 1.81 -4.19 2.22
CA ALA A 98 1.36 -5.35 1.47
C ALA A 98 -0.17 -5.51 1.41
N ASN A 99 -0.91 -5.14 2.46
CA ASN A 99 -2.38 -5.21 2.46
C ASN A 99 -2.96 -4.25 1.40
N VAL A 100 -2.49 -3.01 1.42
CA VAL A 100 -2.96 -1.97 0.50
C VAL A 100 -2.55 -2.28 -0.94
N VAL A 101 -1.29 -2.67 -1.15
CA VAL A 101 -0.77 -3.06 -2.46
C VAL A 101 -1.59 -4.21 -3.04
N SER A 102 -1.81 -5.28 -2.27
CA SER A 102 -2.59 -6.44 -2.73
C SER A 102 -4.02 -6.06 -3.12
N ALA A 103 -4.69 -5.25 -2.30
CA ALA A 103 -6.07 -4.81 -2.57
C ALA A 103 -6.16 -4.02 -3.88
N ILE A 104 -5.28 -3.04 -4.08
CA ILE A 104 -5.24 -2.24 -5.32
C ILE A 104 -4.87 -3.13 -6.51
N PHE A 105 -3.90 -4.03 -6.35
CA PHE A 105 -3.43 -4.90 -7.43
C PHE A 105 -4.55 -5.79 -7.95
N ILE A 106 -5.28 -6.44 -7.05
CA ILE A 106 -6.43 -7.29 -7.41
C ILE A 106 -7.54 -6.46 -8.07
N ALA A 107 -7.87 -5.29 -7.51
CA ALA A 107 -8.93 -4.43 -8.04
C ALA A 107 -8.60 -3.87 -9.43
N THR A 108 -7.33 -3.55 -9.69
CA THR A 108 -6.89 -2.88 -10.92
C THR A 108 -6.23 -3.82 -11.94
N GLY A 109 -6.27 -5.13 -11.71
CA GLY A 109 -5.82 -6.14 -12.68
C GLY A 109 -4.30 -6.25 -12.84
N GLN A 110 -3.56 -5.93 -11.78
CA GLN A 110 -2.12 -6.14 -11.69
C GLN A 110 -1.81 -7.61 -11.40
N ASP A 111 -0.53 -7.98 -11.40
CA ASP A 111 -0.08 -9.32 -11.01
C ASP A 111 0.06 -9.41 -9.47
N PRO A 112 -0.83 -10.12 -8.74
CA PRO A 112 -0.79 -10.13 -7.28
C PRO A 112 0.48 -10.77 -6.70
N ALA A 113 1.15 -11.65 -7.45
CA ALA A 113 2.40 -12.27 -7.00
C ALA A 113 3.55 -11.24 -6.92
N GLN A 114 3.44 -10.13 -7.65
CA GLN A 114 4.41 -9.04 -7.58
C GLN A 114 4.27 -8.19 -6.32
N CYS A 115 3.24 -8.44 -5.49
CA CYS A 115 3.14 -7.85 -4.15
C CYS A 115 4.40 -8.10 -3.31
N VAL A 116 5.06 -9.26 -3.49
CA VAL A 116 6.30 -9.62 -2.79
C VAL A 116 7.36 -8.52 -2.85
N ALA A 117 7.56 -7.90 -4.01
CA ALA A 117 8.51 -6.80 -4.16
C ALA A 117 7.81 -5.43 -4.09
N SER A 118 6.60 -5.31 -4.65
CA SER A 118 5.86 -4.04 -4.71
C SER A 118 5.41 -3.54 -3.34
N SER A 119 5.39 -4.39 -2.30
CA SER A 119 5.12 -3.98 -0.93
C SER A 119 6.34 -3.50 -0.14
N ASN A 120 7.54 -3.51 -0.74
CA ASN A 120 8.70 -2.92 -0.12
C ASN A 120 8.44 -1.43 0.16
N CYS A 121 8.53 -1.06 1.43
CA CYS A 121 8.20 0.27 1.90
C CYS A 121 8.97 0.57 3.18
N ILE A 122 9.52 1.79 3.25
CA ILE A 122 9.94 2.40 4.51
C ILE A 122 9.00 3.54 4.86
N THR A 123 8.46 3.50 6.07
CA THR A 123 7.58 4.52 6.63
C THR A 123 8.33 5.31 7.71
N LEU A 124 8.41 6.62 7.53
CA LEU A 124 9.05 7.54 8.46
C LEU A 124 8.02 8.53 9.01
N MET A 125 8.18 8.88 10.29
CA MET A 125 7.30 9.78 11.02
C MET A 125 8.14 10.70 11.90
N GLU A 126 7.86 12.00 11.84
CA GLU A 126 8.59 13.03 12.60
C GLU A 126 7.62 14.11 13.09
N ALA A 127 7.95 14.72 14.23
CA ALA A 127 7.25 15.92 14.70
C ALA A 127 7.73 17.14 13.90
N THR A 128 6.80 17.93 13.38
CA THR A 128 7.09 19.07 12.49
C THR A 128 6.25 20.30 12.82
N GLY A 129 6.49 21.38 12.09
CA GLY A 129 5.85 22.69 12.27
C GLY A 129 6.47 23.53 13.38
N PRO A 130 6.02 24.79 13.55
CA PRO A 130 6.64 25.74 14.48
C PRO A 130 6.61 25.30 15.95
N THR A 131 5.61 24.52 16.34
CA THR A 131 5.42 24.03 17.71
C THR A 131 5.85 22.57 17.89
N HIS A 132 6.34 21.89 16.83
CA HIS A 132 6.59 20.45 16.83
C HIS A 132 5.37 19.58 17.23
N GLU A 133 4.16 20.06 16.95
CA GLU A 133 2.93 19.34 17.28
C GLU A 133 2.26 18.68 16.07
N ASP A 134 2.67 19.02 14.84
CA ASP A 134 2.16 18.40 13.63
C ASP A 134 2.98 17.15 13.29
N LEU A 135 2.38 16.21 12.57
CA LEU A 135 3.04 14.98 12.16
C LEU A 135 3.47 15.08 10.71
N TYR A 136 4.77 15.02 10.43
CA TYR A 136 5.27 14.66 9.11
C TYR A 136 5.26 13.14 8.97
N ILE A 137 4.75 12.63 7.85
CA ILE A 137 4.79 11.22 7.50
C ILE A 137 5.24 11.08 6.05
N SER A 138 6.10 10.10 5.78
CA SER A 138 6.45 9.69 4.42
C SER A 138 6.45 8.18 4.26
N CYS A 139 6.19 7.74 3.03
CA CYS A 139 6.34 6.35 2.60
C CYS A 139 7.18 6.33 1.33
N THR A 140 8.25 5.53 1.33
CA THR A 140 9.13 5.34 0.16
C THR A 140 9.08 3.89 -0.29
N MET A 141 8.70 3.67 -1.54
CA MET A 141 8.47 2.37 -2.16
C MET A 141 9.31 2.27 -3.44
N PRO A 142 10.51 1.64 -3.41
CA PRO A 142 11.47 1.73 -4.50
C PRO A 142 11.15 0.81 -5.70
N CYS A 143 10.28 -0.18 -5.53
CA CYS A 143 10.06 -1.23 -6.52
C CYS A 143 8.59 -1.58 -6.78
N ILE A 144 7.74 -0.55 -7.03
CA ILE A 144 6.34 -0.76 -7.40
C ILE A 144 6.24 -1.22 -8.87
N GLU A 145 5.74 -2.43 -9.06
CA GLU A 145 5.55 -3.03 -10.39
C GLU A 145 4.09 -2.92 -10.82
N VAL A 146 3.77 -1.91 -11.61
CA VAL A 146 2.40 -1.65 -12.08
C VAL A 146 2.35 -1.30 -13.55
N GLY A 147 1.21 -1.59 -14.18
CA GLY A 147 0.89 -1.23 -15.55
C GLY A 147 -0.61 -0.94 -15.72
N THR A 148 -0.94 -0.17 -16.75
CA THR A 148 -2.33 0.16 -17.10
C THR A 148 -2.77 -0.48 -18.43
N VAL A 149 -1.88 -1.26 -19.05
CA VAL A 149 -2.09 -1.97 -20.32
C VAL A 149 -1.49 -3.38 -20.22
N GLY A 150 -2.25 -4.39 -20.65
CA GLY A 150 -1.84 -5.79 -20.70
C GLY A 150 -2.13 -6.56 -19.41
N GLY A 151 -1.95 -7.89 -19.46
CA GLY A 151 -2.26 -8.76 -18.33
C GLY A 151 -3.74 -8.68 -17.92
N GLY A 152 -4.01 -8.60 -16.62
CA GLY A 152 -5.36 -8.51 -16.08
C GLY A 152 -6.07 -7.17 -16.33
N THR A 153 -5.35 -6.13 -16.75
CA THR A 153 -5.93 -4.80 -16.99
C THR A 153 -6.85 -4.73 -18.21
N ILE A 154 -6.92 -5.80 -19.01
CA ILE A 154 -7.83 -5.90 -20.16
C ILE A 154 -9.24 -6.33 -19.74
N LEU A 155 -9.39 -6.89 -18.54
CA LEU A 155 -10.67 -7.45 -18.07
C LEU A 155 -11.65 -6.32 -17.72
N PRO A 156 -12.95 -6.43 -18.10
CA PRO A 156 -13.90 -5.32 -17.95
C PRO A 156 -14.04 -4.78 -16.52
N ALA A 157 -14.02 -5.64 -15.51
CA ALA A 157 -14.15 -5.23 -14.10
C ALA A 157 -12.91 -4.41 -13.64
N GLN A 158 -11.71 -4.92 -13.93
CA GLN A 158 -10.45 -4.25 -13.60
C GLN A 158 -10.28 -2.94 -14.37
N GLN A 159 -10.74 -2.89 -15.63
CA GLN A 159 -10.79 -1.65 -16.42
C GLN A 159 -11.70 -0.60 -15.79
N ALA A 160 -12.85 -1.00 -15.23
CA ALA A 160 -13.72 -0.07 -14.53
C ALA A 160 -13.02 0.57 -13.33
N CYS A 161 -12.27 -0.19 -12.54
CA CYS A 161 -11.47 0.34 -11.43
C CYS A 161 -10.36 1.29 -11.91
N LEU A 162 -9.65 0.97 -12.99
CA LEU A 162 -8.68 1.89 -13.59
C LEU A 162 -9.32 3.16 -14.16
N LYS A 163 -10.55 3.05 -14.69
CA LYS A 163 -11.33 4.18 -15.20
C LYS A 163 -11.81 5.09 -14.07
N MET A 164 -12.19 4.54 -12.91
CA MET A 164 -12.49 5.33 -11.71
C MET A 164 -11.32 6.23 -11.29
N LEU A 165 -10.09 5.76 -11.51
CA LEU A 165 -8.86 6.51 -11.24
C LEU A 165 -8.43 7.41 -12.42
N GLY A 166 -9.15 7.40 -13.55
CA GLY A 166 -8.84 8.20 -14.74
C GLY A 166 -7.58 7.76 -15.50
N ILE A 167 -7.15 6.51 -15.34
CA ILE A 167 -5.84 6.01 -15.82
C ILE A 167 -5.95 4.69 -16.59
N GLN A 168 -7.11 4.37 -17.14
CA GLN A 168 -7.29 3.18 -17.96
C GLN A 168 -6.54 3.30 -19.30
N GLY A 169 -5.88 2.22 -19.70
CA GLY A 169 -5.22 2.13 -21.01
C GLY A 169 -3.91 2.91 -21.12
N PRO A 170 -3.36 3.00 -22.36
CA PRO A 170 -2.17 3.78 -22.63
C PRO A 170 -2.51 5.27 -22.60
N ASN A 171 -1.49 6.11 -22.39
CA ASN A 171 -1.60 7.54 -22.62
C ASN A 171 -0.86 7.88 -23.94
N PRO A 172 -1.58 8.24 -25.02
CA PRO A 172 -0.96 8.48 -26.33
C PRO A 172 -0.01 9.69 -26.35
N GLU A 173 -0.32 10.73 -25.58
CA GLU A 173 0.45 11.98 -25.54
C GLU A 173 1.71 11.86 -24.65
N ASN A 174 1.62 11.09 -23.57
CA ASN A 174 2.69 10.90 -22.60
C ASN A 174 2.80 9.41 -22.19
N PRO A 175 3.47 8.57 -23.01
CA PRO A 175 3.61 7.14 -22.74
C PRO A 175 4.17 6.86 -21.34
N GLY A 176 3.50 5.97 -20.60
CA GLY A 176 3.85 5.62 -19.23
C GLY A 176 3.24 6.52 -18.15
N HIS A 177 2.64 7.67 -18.50
CA HIS A 177 1.99 8.56 -17.53
C HIS A 177 0.96 7.85 -16.65
N ASN A 178 0.05 7.08 -17.26
CA ASN A 178 -1.00 6.38 -16.51
C ASN A 178 -0.44 5.35 -15.52
N ALA A 179 0.63 4.63 -15.89
CA ALA A 179 1.30 3.70 -14.99
C ALA A 179 2.04 4.43 -13.85
N LYS A 180 2.68 5.57 -14.12
CA LYS A 180 3.26 6.44 -13.07
C LYS A 180 2.18 6.92 -12.11
N GLN A 181 1.04 7.35 -12.64
CA GLN A 181 -0.08 7.82 -11.83
C GLN A 181 -0.67 6.69 -10.96
N LEU A 182 -0.76 5.47 -11.48
CA LEU A 182 -1.15 4.30 -10.68
C LEU A 182 -0.16 4.06 -9.53
N ALA A 183 1.14 4.14 -9.79
CA ALA A 183 2.17 3.99 -8.76
C ALA A 183 2.06 5.07 -7.67
N ARG A 184 1.70 6.33 -8.03
CA ARG A 184 1.39 7.40 -7.06
C ARG A 184 0.18 7.07 -6.21
N VAL A 185 -0.89 6.57 -6.83
CA VAL A 185 -2.12 6.16 -6.12
C VAL A 185 -1.81 5.04 -5.14
N VAL A 186 -1.01 4.03 -5.54
CA VAL A 186 -0.59 2.94 -4.66
C VAL A 186 0.17 3.50 -3.45
N CYS A 187 1.23 4.30 -3.67
CA CYS A 187 2.05 4.83 -2.58
C CYS A 187 1.27 5.78 -1.64
N GLY A 188 0.42 6.66 -2.19
CA GLY A 188 -0.43 7.54 -1.41
C GLY A 188 -1.48 6.79 -0.58
N THR A 189 -2.04 5.71 -1.13
CA THR A 189 -2.99 4.86 -0.39
C THR A 189 -2.27 4.04 0.69
N VAL A 190 -1.03 3.59 0.42
CA VAL A 190 -0.17 2.96 1.45
C VAL A 190 0.06 3.93 2.58
N LEU A 191 0.44 5.19 2.32
CA LEU A 191 0.62 6.20 3.35
C LEU A 191 -0.64 6.42 4.20
N ALA A 192 -1.82 6.50 3.56
CA ALA A 192 -3.09 6.60 4.28
C ALA A 192 -3.37 5.37 5.15
N GLY A 193 -3.07 4.17 4.64
CA GLY A 193 -3.16 2.92 5.38
C GLY A 193 -2.22 2.89 6.58
N GLU A 194 -0.95 3.27 6.40
CA GLU A 194 0.06 3.34 7.45
C GLU A 194 -0.38 4.29 8.56
N LEU A 195 -0.82 5.50 8.21
CA LEU A 195 -1.31 6.50 9.16
C LEU A 195 -2.47 5.96 10.01
N SER A 196 -3.43 5.28 9.37
CA SER A 196 -4.59 4.71 10.04
C SER A 196 -4.22 3.55 10.99
N LEU A 197 -3.43 2.58 10.52
CA LEU A 197 -3.04 1.42 11.32
C LEU A 197 -2.14 1.82 12.49
N MET A 198 -1.16 2.69 12.25
CA MET A 198 -0.29 3.21 13.30
C MET A 198 -1.07 4.01 14.35
N GLY A 199 -2.06 4.80 13.92
CA GLY A 199 -3.01 5.47 14.82
C GLY A 199 -3.78 4.49 15.70
N ALA A 200 -4.34 3.44 15.10
CA ALA A 200 -5.08 2.41 15.83
C ALA A 200 -4.20 1.62 16.81
N LEU A 201 -2.94 1.33 16.46
CA LEU A 201 -1.98 0.67 17.32
C LEU A 201 -1.57 1.57 18.49
N ALA A 202 -1.22 2.82 18.23
CA ALA A 202 -0.82 3.79 19.26
C ALA A 202 -1.96 4.08 20.25
N ALA A 203 -3.21 4.05 19.81
CA ALA A 203 -4.39 4.21 20.66
C ALA A 203 -4.86 2.90 21.36
N GLY A 204 -4.23 1.75 21.08
CA GLY A 204 -4.67 0.45 21.62
C GLY A 204 -5.99 -0.07 21.05
N HIS A 205 -6.43 0.41 19.88
CA HIS A 205 -7.73 0.12 19.27
C HIS A 205 -7.73 -1.09 18.31
N LEU A 206 -6.58 -1.64 17.94
CA LEU A 206 -6.49 -2.65 16.87
C LEU A 206 -7.41 -3.86 17.11
N VAL A 207 -7.33 -4.50 18.29
CA VAL A 207 -8.12 -5.71 18.61
C VAL A 207 -9.62 -5.41 18.56
N ARG A 208 -10.04 -4.26 19.09
CA ARG A 208 -11.46 -3.86 19.11
C ARG A 208 -12.00 -3.66 17.70
N SER A 209 -11.22 -3.05 16.80
CA SER A 209 -11.62 -2.84 15.40
C SER A 209 -11.71 -4.15 14.62
N HIS A 210 -10.75 -5.07 14.81
CA HIS A 210 -10.81 -6.39 14.18
C HIS A 210 -12.03 -7.21 14.63
N LEU A 211 -12.34 -7.21 15.93
CA LEU A 211 -13.53 -7.91 16.44
C LEU A 211 -14.84 -7.34 15.91
N LYS A 212 -14.91 -6.02 15.67
CA LYS A 212 -16.13 -5.37 15.18
C LYS A 212 -16.35 -5.54 13.68
N TYR A 213 -15.30 -5.49 12.87
CA TYR A 213 -15.42 -5.40 11.40
C TYR A 213 -14.84 -6.58 10.63
N ASN A 214 -13.93 -7.36 11.24
CA ASN A 214 -13.26 -8.50 10.61
C ASN A 214 -13.69 -9.85 11.21
N ARG A 215 -14.77 -9.85 11.99
CA ARG A 215 -15.51 -11.07 12.38
C ARG A 215 -16.99 -10.83 12.14
N SER A 216 -17.64 -11.75 11.44
CA SER A 216 -19.09 -11.72 11.30
C SER A 216 -19.73 -12.12 12.64
N ASN A 217 -20.42 -11.18 13.30
CA ASN A 217 -21.29 -11.50 14.45
C ASN A 217 -22.45 -12.44 14.06
N ILE A 218 -22.65 -12.65 12.75
CA ILE A 218 -23.68 -13.52 12.16
C ILE A 218 -23.60 -14.96 12.70
N TYR A 219 -22.40 -15.49 12.96
CA TYR A 219 -22.22 -16.86 13.50
C TYR A 219 -22.10 -16.94 15.03
N LEU A 220 -21.98 -15.81 15.74
CA LEU A 220 -21.91 -15.81 17.21
C LEU A 220 -23.29 -15.65 17.86
N ALA A 221 -24.25 -15.06 17.14
CA ALA A 221 -25.62 -14.89 17.62
C ALA A 221 -26.46 -16.19 17.52
N SER A 222 -26.10 -17.13 16.65
CA SER A 222 -26.85 -18.39 16.45
C SER A 222 -26.69 -19.40 17.58
N ASN A 223 -25.77 -19.18 18.52
CA ASN A 223 -25.57 -20.06 19.69
C ASN A 223 -26.13 -19.48 21.00
N ARG A 224 -26.87 -18.37 20.97
CA ARG A 224 -27.50 -17.78 22.17
C ARG A 224 -29.01 -17.97 22.25
N SER A 225 -29.63 -18.67 21.31
CA SER A 225 -31.10 -18.77 21.20
C SER A 225 -31.70 -20.08 21.75
N SER A 226 -31.07 -20.76 22.71
CA SER A 226 -31.67 -21.93 23.39
C SER A 226 -31.93 -21.78 24.89
N MET A 227 -31.74 -20.60 25.47
CA MET A 227 -32.20 -20.30 26.82
C MET A 227 -32.67 -18.85 26.90
N GLU A 228 -33.99 -18.62 26.82
CA GLU A 228 -34.72 -17.72 27.73
C GLU A 228 -36.24 -17.71 27.47
N CYS A 229 -37.00 -17.79 28.57
CA CYS A 229 -38.46 -17.74 28.67
C CYS A 229 -39.06 -16.38 28.27
N PRO A 230 -40.33 -16.32 27.83
CA PRO A 230 -40.95 -15.08 27.36
C PRO A 230 -41.79 -14.37 28.44
N THR A 231 -41.64 -13.04 28.52
CA THR A 231 -42.66 -11.98 28.82
C THR A 231 -41.90 -10.65 28.95
N SER A 232 -42.35 -9.45 28.59
CA SER A 232 -43.57 -8.91 27.96
C SER A 232 -43.35 -7.40 27.69
N GLN A 233 -44.00 -6.88 26.64
CA GLN A 233 -44.46 -5.48 26.43
C GLN A 233 -43.48 -4.34 25.99
N SER A 234 -44.07 -3.42 25.21
CA SER A 234 -43.57 -2.36 24.32
C SER A 234 -43.86 -0.93 24.89
N PRO A 235 -43.73 0.24 24.18
CA PRO A 235 -42.73 0.78 23.22
C PRO A 235 -42.31 2.30 23.38
N LEU A 236 -41.29 2.74 22.59
CA LEU A 236 -41.01 4.09 21.95
C LEU A 236 -40.59 5.33 22.81
N PRO A 237 -40.09 6.47 22.25
CA PRO A 237 -38.99 6.75 21.26
C PRO A 237 -38.06 7.95 21.65
N THR A 238 -37.02 8.31 20.86
CA THR A 238 -36.72 9.70 20.33
C THR A 238 -35.29 9.94 19.74
N HIS A 239 -35.28 10.52 18.52
CA HIS A 239 -34.44 11.54 17.84
C HIS A 239 -32.97 11.88 18.21
N SER A 240 -32.07 11.81 17.19
CA SER A 240 -31.31 12.91 16.52
C SER A 240 -29.84 13.02 16.97
N GLN A 241 -28.82 13.48 16.23
CA GLN A 241 -28.64 14.22 14.97
C GLN A 241 -27.35 13.73 14.25
N SER A 242 -27.32 13.88 12.92
CA SER A 242 -26.13 13.70 12.09
C SER A 242 -25.31 15.01 12.03
N SER A 243 -24.00 14.93 12.23
CA SER A 243 -23.06 15.99 11.87
C SER A 243 -22.03 15.48 10.87
N THR A 244 -21.97 16.14 9.72
CA THR A 244 -21.00 15.93 8.65
C THR A 244 -19.79 16.83 8.89
N LEU A 245 -18.60 16.25 8.97
CA LEU A 245 -17.33 16.96 9.01
C LEU A 245 -16.47 16.51 7.83
N ASN A 246 -16.11 17.45 6.95
CA ASN A 246 -15.14 17.28 5.88
C ASN A 246 -13.72 17.46 6.44
N PRO A 247 -12.83 16.46 6.39
CA PRO A 247 -11.41 16.67 6.66
C PRO A 247 -10.67 16.96 5.34
N GLN A 248 -10.27 18.21 5.13
CA GLN A 248 -9.21 18.53 4.17
C GLN A 248 -7.87 18.13 4.79
N SER A 249 -7.26 17.08 4.25
CA SER A 249 -5.85 16.74 4.42
C SER A 249 -5.17 16.93 3.06
N SER A 250 -4.03 17.61 3.02
CA SER A 250 -3.29 17.89 1.79
C SER A 250 -2.06 16.98 1.71
N ILE A 251 -2.06 16.07 0.74
CA ILE A 251 -0.86 15.32 0.32
C ILE A 251 0.06 16.33 -0.36
N HIS A 252 1.26 16.53 0.18
CA HIS A 252 2.10 17.67 -0.22
C HIS A 252 3.01 17.36 -1.41
N ASN A 253 3.56 16.15 -1.54
CA ASN A 253 4.32 15.75 -2.73
C ASN A 253 4.27 14.24 -2.99
N VAL A 254 4.14 13.84 -4.27
CA VAL A 254 4.38 12.47 -4.73
C VAL A 254 5.36 12.47 -5.90
N LYS A 255 6.58 11.97 -5.69
CA LYS A 255 7.61 11.86 -6.74
C LYS A 255 7.72 10.42 -7.20
N VAL A 256 7.83 10.22 -8.52
CA VAL A 256 7.99 8.91 -9.16
C VAL A 256 9.21 8.96 -10.06
N LYS A 257 10.11 7.99 -9.92
CA LYS A 257 11.21 7.71 -10.83
C LYS A 257 10.96 6.34 -11.48
N ASP A 258 11.17 6.24 -12.79
CA ASP A 258 11.22 4.93 -13.43
C ASP A 258 12.59 4.30 -13.17
N SER A 259 12.58 3.03 -12.79
CA SER A 259 13.76 2.19 -12.50
C SER A 259 13.72 0.95 -13.37
#